data_AF-A0A538JFI6-F1
#
_entry.id   AF-A0A538JFI6-F1
#
_cell.length_a   1.000
_cell.length_b   1.000
_cell.length_c   1.000
_cell.angle_alpha   90.00
_cell.angle_beta   90.00
_cell.angle_gamma   90.00
#
_symmetry.space_group_name_H-M   'P 1'
#
loop_
_entity.id
_entity.type
_entity.pdbx_description
1 polymer ?
#
loop_
_entity_poly.entity_id
_entity_poly.type
_entity_poly.pdbx_seq_one_letter_code
_entity_poly.pdbx_strand_id
1 'polypeptide(L)' 'MSAAAVDAGVPFAELPSGAGHEAGIVARAGIPGGMLFVRSRAGGVSHSPLEHSDAADVAVAVDVLARALARLAVC' A
#
# COMPACT_ATOMS: atom_id res chain seq x y z
N MET A 1 5.08 -7.21 -0.64
CA MET A 1 3.79 -6.71 -1.16
C MET A 1 3.48 -7.30 -2.54
N SER A 2 4.37 -7.16 -3.53
CA SER A 2 4.17 -7.60 -4.93
C SER A 2 3.66 -9.04 -5.07
N ALA A 3 4.25 -10.00 -4.33
CA ALA A 3 3.80 -11.38 -4.39
C ALA A 3 2.37 -11.60 -3.83
N ALA A 4 1.91 -10.78 -2.87
CA ALA A 4 0.52 -10.83 -2.40
C ALA A 4 -0.46 -10.21 -3.42
N ALA A 5 -0.02 -9.18 -4.16
CA ALA A 5 -0.79 -8.61 -5.26
C ALA A 5 -0.95 -9.61 -6.42
N VAL A 6 0.10 -10.39 -6.71
CA VAL A 6 0.05 -11.50 -7.68
C VAL A 6 -0.98 -12.56 -7.25
N ASP A 7 -0.98 -13.00 -5.98
CA ASP A 7 -1.97 -13.95 -5.49
C ASP A 7 -3.42 -13.44 -5.57
N ALA A 8 -3.60 -12.13 -5.39
CA ALA A 8 -4.90 -11.48 -5.51
C ALA A 8 -5.34 -11.30 -6.98
N GLY A 9 -4.45 -11.54 -7.95
CA GLY A 9 -4.72 -11.31 -9.37
C GLY A 9 -4.90 -9.83 -9.71
N VAL A 10 -4.31 -8.94 -8.91
CA VAL A 10 -4.49 -7.48 -9.04
C VAL A 10 -3.30 -6.88 -9.79
N PRO A 11 -3.52 -6.09 -10.86
CA PRO A 11 -2.44 -5.37 -11.51
C PRO A 11 -1.88 -4.29 -10.57
N PHE A 12 -0.56 -4.17 -10.53
CA PHE A 12 0.12 -3.19 -9.67
C PHE A 12 1.31 -2.56 -10.39
N ALA A 13 1.79 -1.44 -9.83
CA ALA A 13 3.03 -0.79 -10.22
C ALA A 13 3.85 -0.48 -8.98
N GLU A 14 5.18 -0.49 -9.10
CA GLU A 14 6.06 0.00 -8.06
C GLU A 14 6.22 1.52 -8.20
N LEU A 15 6.01 2.23 -7.10
CA LEU A 15 6.03 3.68 -7.06
C LEU A 15 6.95 4.16 -5.94
N PRO A 16 7.87 5.11 -6.19
CA PRO A 16 8.58 5.78 -5.11
C PRO A 16 7.61 6.69 -4.35
N SER A 17 7.66 6.64 -3.01
CA SER A 17 6.91 7.57 -2.17
C SER A 17 7.61 8.92 -2.12
N GLY A 18 6.93 9.98 -2.57
CA GLY A 18 7.38 11.36 -2.39
C GLY A 18 7.14 11.93 -0.99
N ALA A 19 6.23 11.31 -0.21
CA ALA A 19 5.92 11.73 1.15
C ALA A 19 6.75 10.96 2.20
N GLY A 20 6.96 11.61 3.35
CA GLY A 20 7.57 10.99 4.52
C GLY A 20 6.60 10.06 5.23
N HIS A 21 7.08 8.86 5.59
CA HIS A 21 6.32 7.86 6.33
C HIS A 21 7.21 7.17 7.36
N GLU A 22 6.62 6.72 8.46
CA GLU A 22 7.28 5.96 9.52
C GLU A 22 7.89 4.67 8.96
N ALA A 23 7.22 4.03 8.00
CA ALA A 23 7.75 2.85 7.30
C ALA A 23 9.12 3.12 6.66
N GLY A 24 9.36 4.33 6.13
CA GLY A 24 10.65 4.74 5.60
C GLY A 24 11.71 4.94 6.69
N ILE A 25 11.31 5.43 7.88
CA ILE A 25 12.20 5.54 9.05
C ILE A 25 12.63 4.14 9.51
N VAL A 26 11.66 3.25 9.70
CA VAL A 26 11.86 1.85 10.12
C VAL A 26 12.75 1.10 9.13
N ALA A 27 12.51 1.27 7.82
CA ALA A 27 13.35 0.68 6.78
C ALA A 27 14.80 1.18 6.83
N ARG A 28 15.03 2.48 7.06
CA ARG A 28 16.38 3.04 7.23
C ARG A 28 17.10 2.52 8.47
N ALA A 29 16.37 2.09 9.49
CA ALA A 29 16.93 1.44 10.67
C ALA A 29 17.30 -0.04 10.45
N GLY A 30 17.14 -0.57 9.22
CA GLY A 30 17.48 -1.95 8.87
C GLY A 30 16.38 -2.96 9.16
N ILE A 31 15.19 -2.52 9.58
CA ILE A 31 14.04 -3.38 9.81
C ILE A 31 13.27 -3.54 8.50
N PRO A 32 13.03 -4.75 8.00
CA PRO A 32 12.26 -4.95 6.77
C PRO A 32 10.88 -4.29 6.86
N GLY A 33 10.63 -3.33 5.98
CA GLY A 33 9.40 -2.56 5.92
C GLY A 33 8.96 -2.34 4.47
N GLY A 34 7.67 -2.15 4.28
CA GLY A 34 7.09 -1.89 2.96
C GLY A 34 5.79 -1.10 3.09
N MET A 35 5.39 -0.47 1.99
CA MET A 35 4.14 0.28 1.90
C MET A 35 3.27 -0.29 0.77
N LEU A 36 1.96 -0.15 0.91
CA LEU A 36 0.97 -0.41 -0.13
C LEU A 36 0.20 0.89 -0.36
N PHE A 37 0.15 1.34 -1.61
CA PHE A 37 -0.56 2.56 -1.97
C PHE A 37 -1.95 2.22 -2.51
N VAL A 38 -2.92 3.05 -2.18
CA VAL A 38 -4.28 3.01 -2.73
C VAL A 38 -4.46 4.19 -3.67
N ARG A 39 -5.18 3.98 -4.77
CA ARG A 39 -5.47 5.06 -5.71
C ARG A 39 -6.31 6.14 -5.05
N SER A 40 -5.73 7.32 -4.88
CA SER A 40 -6.48 8.53 -4.53
C SER A 40 -7.16 9.12 -5.78
N ARG A 41 -8.37 9.62 -5.60
CA ARG A 41 -9.18 10.27 -6.63
C ARG A 41 -8.85 11.76 -6.69
N ALA A 42 -9.65 12.56 -7.41
CA ALA A 42 -9.43 14.00 -7.56
C ALA A 42 -7.99 14.38 -7.98
N GLY A 43 -7.40 13.60 -8.90
CA GLY A 43 -6.03 13.84 -9.39
C GLY A 43 -4.92 13.47 -8.41
N GLY A 44 -5.21 12.71 -7.34
CA GLY A 44 -4.24 12.33 -6.33
C GLY A 44 -3.95 13.45 -5.32
N VAL A 45 -4.86 14.43 -5.18
CA VAL A 45 -4.74 15.47 -4.15
C VAL A 45 -4.76 14.85 -2.76
N SER A 46 -3.96 15.40 -1.86
CA SER A 46 -3.90 15.01 -0.46
C SER A 46 -3.82 16.25 0.44
N HIS A 47 -4.11 16.10 1.75
CA HIS A 47 -4.29 17.18 2.72
C HIS A 47 -5.35 18.21 2.28
N SER A 48 -6.41 17.72 1.65
CA SER A 48 -7.48 18.54 1.09
C SER A 48 -8.84 17.93 1.44
N PRO A 49 -9.90 18.74 1.64
CA PRO A 49 -11.26 18.22 1.76
C PRO A 49 -11.74 17.41 0.53
N LEU A 50 -11.05 17.54 -0.60
CA LEU A 50 -11.33 16.78 -1.83
C LEU A 50 -10.62 15.41 -1.88
N GLU A 51 -9.73 15.13 -0.92
CA GLU A 51 -9.02 13.87 -0.82
C GLU A 51 -9.99 12.73 -0.54
N HIS A 52 -9.97 11.71 -1.40
CA HIS A 52 -10.90 10.60 -1.34
C HIS A 52 -10.35 9.39 -2.10
N SER A 53 -10.66 8.18 -1.64
CA SER A 53 -10.41 6.92 -2.34
C SER A 53 -11.70 6.09 -2.38
N ASP A 54 -12.02 5.51 -3.53
CA ASP A 54 -13.25 4.73 -3.66
C ASP A 54 -13.19 3.48 -2.77
N ALA A 55 -14.32 3.11 -2.16
CA ALA A 55 -14.41 1.92 -1.32
C ALA A 55 -13.96 0.65 -2.04
N ALA A 56 -14.16 0.56 -3.36
CA ALA A 56 -13.69 -0.55 -4.18
C ALA A 56 -12.16 -0.62 -4.26
N ASP A 57 -11.47 0.52 -4.42
CA ASP A 57 -10.01 0.57 -4.44
C ASP A 57 -9.43 0.20 -3.07
N VAL A 58 -10.09 0.69 -2.00
CA VAL A 58 -9.71 0.36 -0.62
C VAL A 58 -9.92 -1.13 -0.33
N ALA A 59 -11.03 -1.73 -0.75
CA ALA A 59 -11.31 -3.15 -0.56
C ALA A 59 -10.25 -4.05 -1.24
N VAL A 60 -9.85 -3.71 -2.46
CA VAL A 60 -8.76 -4.40 -3.18
C VAL A 60 -7.44 -4.29 -2.41
N ALA A 61 -7.10 -3.10 -1.92
CA ALA A 61 -5.88 -2.90 -1.14
C ALA A 61 -5.89 -3.68 0.18
N VAL A 62 -7.05 -3.76 0.86
CA VAL A 62 -7.22 -4.54 2.09
C VAL A 62 -7.01 -6.04 1.82
N ASP A 63 -7.54 -6.60 0.73
CA ASP A 63 -7.30 -8.01 0.36
C ASP A 63 -5.80 -8.28 0.13
N VAL A 64 -5.12 -7.42 -0.63
CA VAL A 64 -3.67 -7.55 -0.87
C VAL A 64 -2.87 -7.44 0.43
N LEU A 65 -3.21 -6.49 1.30
CA LEU A 65 -2.54 -6.31 2.58
C LEU A 65 -2.76 -7.51 3.51
N ALA A 66 -3.98 -8.03 3.59
CA ALA A 66 -4.31 -9.19 4.40
C ALA A 66 -3.51 -10.43 3.97
N ARG A 67 -3.40 -10.69 2.66
CA ARG A 67 -2.58 -11.78 2.11
C ARG A 67 -1.10 -11.58 2.40
N ALA A 68 -0.60 -10.35 2.29
CA ALA A 68 0.79 -10.03 2.62
C ALA A 68 1.09 -10.31 4.10
N LEU A 69 0.20 -9.89 5.01
CA LEU A 69 0.33 -10.16 6.44
C LEU A 69 0.25 -11.65 6.74
N ALA A 70 -0.68 -12.39 6.13
CA ALA A 70 -0.79 -13.84 6.29
C ALA A 70 0.51 -14.56 5.89
N ARG A 71 1.15 -14.14 4.80
CA ARG A 71 2.45 -14.66 4.35
C ARG A 71 3.60 -14.35 5.32
N LEU A 72 3.56 -13.21 6.00
CA LEU A 72 4.58 -12.83 6.98
C LEU A 72 4.37 -13.47 8.36
N ALA A 73 3.11 -13.78 8.70
CA ALA A 73 2.73 -14.32 10.01
C ALA A 73 2.97 -15.84 10.16
N VAL A 74 3.27 -16.55 9.08
CA VAL A 74 3.57 -18.00 9.09
C VAL A 74 5.07 -18.32 9.15
N CYS A 75 5.88 -17.34 9.56
CA CYS A 75 7.29 -17.53 9.92
C CYS A 75 7.43 -17.81 11.42
#